data_AF-A0A960TTQ6-F1
#
_entry.id   AF-A0A960TTQ6-F1
#
_cell.length_a   1.000
_cell.length_b   1.000
_cell.length_c   1.000
_cell.angle_alpha   90.00
_cell.angle_beta   90.00
_cell.angle_gamma   90.00
#
_symmetry.space_group_name_H-M   'P 1'
#
loop_
_entity.id
_entity.type
_entity.pdbx_description
1 polymer ?
#
loop_
_entity_poly.entity_id
_entity_poly.type
_entity_poly.pdbx_seq_one_letter_code
_entity_poly.pdbx_strand_id
1 'polypeptide(L)'
;MRAVQPFDAGRNVLAVPKLFGKTGYWKTFDWNEAVRQGMASVDQEFSGQVGFVETEAWWKLNHMVAPKEMALRCVDCHGEDGRMDWLALGYGGDPMRHRGEARGQMKVLFE
;
A
#
# COMPACT_ATOMS: atom_id res chain seq x y z
N MET A 1 -3.45 -0.12 -3.40
CA MET A 1 -4.51 -1.07 -2.97
C MET A 1 -4.55 -1.05 -1.46
N ARG A 2 -5.73 -0.92 -0.85
CA ARG A 2 -5.91 -0.90 0.60
C ARG A 2 -6.62 -2.16 1.06
N ALA A 3 -6.19 -2.73 2.18
CA ALA A 3 -6.81 -3.92 2.75
C ALA A 3 -6.65 -3.95 4.28
N VAL A 4 -7.55 -4.67 4.94
CA VAL A 4 -7.39 -5.10 6.33
C VAL A 4 -7.02 -6.58 6.29
N GLN A 5 -5.83 -6.93 6.76
CA GLN A 5 -5.26 -8.28 6.62
C GLN A 5 -4.99 -8.90 7.99
N PRO A 6 -5.06 -10.25 8.12
CA PRO A 6 -4.72 -10.93 9.36
C PRO A 6 -3.22 -10.79 9.64
N PHE A 7 -2.88 -10.62 10.91
CA PHE A 7 -1.50 -10.63 11.39
C PHE A 7 -1.41 -11.40 12.71
N ASP A 8 -0.22 -11.90 13.03
CA ASP A 8 0.06 -12.48 14.34
C ASP A 8 0.24 -11.34 15.36
N ALA A 9 -0.76 -11.15 16.23
CA ALA A 9 -0.79 -10.08 17.21
C ALA A 9 0.25 -10.25 18.34
N GLY A 10 0.65 -11.48 18.63
CA GLY A 10 1.68 -11.75 19.63
C GLY A 10 3.10 -11.51 19.12
N ARG A 11 3.31 -11.52 17.80
CA ARG A 11 4.64 -11.36 17.15
C ARG A 11 4.78 -10.10 16.31
N ASN A 12 3.69 -9.38 16.06
CA ASN A 12 3.65 -8.21 15.18
C ASN A 12 4.17 -8.49 13.75
N VAL A 13 3.78 -9.63 13.18
CA VAL A 13 4.13 -10.01 11.80
C VAL A 13 2.87 -10.28 10.99
N LEU A 14 2.84 -9.86 9.72
CA LEU A 14 1.74 -10.21 8.81
C LEU A 14 1.61 -11.73 8.69
N ALA A 15 0.38 -12.23 8.78
CA ALA A 15 0.13 -13.65 8.75
C ALA A 15 0.12 -14.17 7.32
N VAL A 16 0.57 -15.42 7.16
CA VAL A 16 0.35 -16.21 5.95
C VAL A 16 -0.78 -17.20 6.23
N PRO A 17 -2.05 -16.87 5.96
CA PRO A 17 -3.16 -17.79 6.23
C PRO A 17 -3.28 -18.84 5.12
N LYS A 18 -3.60 -20.08 5.50
CA LYS A 18 -4.08 -21.09 4.56
C LYS A 18 -5.54 -20.83 4.21
N LEU A 19 -5.78 -20.23 3.05
CA LEU A 19 -7.16 -19.92 2.60
C LEU A 19 -7.86 -21.10 1.92
N PHE A 20 -7.12 -21.93 1.18
CA PHE A 20 -7.66 -23.00 0.33
C PHE A 20 -7.44 -24.41 0.91
N GLY A 21 -8.24 -25.37 0.45
CA GLY A 21 -8.14 -26.79 0.80
C GLY A 21 -9.20 -27.26 1.78
N LYS A 22 -9.15 -28.54 2.20
CA LYS A 22 -10.12 -29.12 3.14
C LYS A 22 -10.12 -28.44 4.51
N THR A 23 -8.95 -27.98 4.95
CA THR A 23 -8.71 -27.30 6.23
C THR A 23 -8.48 -25.79 6.09
N GLY A 24 -8.66 -25.22 4.88
CA GLY A 24 -8.44 -23.80 4.64
C GLY A 24 -9.60 -22.94 5.14
N TYR A 25 -9.30 -21.67 5.44
CA TYR A 25 -10.24 -20.71 5.99
C TYR A 25 -11.57 -20.63 5.22
N TRP A 26 -11.55 -20.71 3.88
CA TRP A 26 -12.77 -20.61 3.08
C TRP A 26 -13.75 -21.78 3.25
N LYS A 27 -13.37 -22.83 3.97
CA LYS A 27 -14.28 -23.92 4.36
C LYS A 27 -14.56 -23.95 5.86
N THR A 28 -13.55 -23.70 6.68
CA THR A 28 -13.65 -23.85 8.14
C THR A 28 -14.06 -22.56 8.84
N PHE A 29 -13.79 -21.40 8.22
CA PHE A 29 -13.96 -20.07 8.80
C PHE A 29 -13.22 -19.87 10.13
N ASP A 30 -12.17 -20.66 10.36
CA ASP A 30 -11.32 -20.58 11.56
C ASP A 30 -10.00 -19.88 11.22
N TRP A 31 -9.85 -18.64 11.71
CA TRP A 31 -8.65 -17.84 11.50
C TRP A 31 -7.43 -18.39 12.22
N ASN A 32 -7.57 -18.88 13.46
CA ASN A 32 -6.44 -19.41 14.21
C ASN A 32 -5.87 -20.64 13.52
N GLU A 33 -6.73 -21.56 13.08
CA GLU A 33 -6.29 -22.77 12.39
C GLU A 33 -5.68 -22.44 11.02
N ALA A 34 -6.29 -21.52 10.27
CA ALA A 34 -5.77 -21.11 8.97
C ALA A 34 -4.40 -20.43 9.07
N VAL A 35 -4.20 -19.53 10.04
CA VAL A 35 -2.92 -18.85 10.27
C VAL A 35 -1.89 -19.85 10.80
N ARG A 36 -2.24 -20.69 11.76
CA ARG A 36 -1.34 -21.73 12.29
C ARG A 36 -0.79 -22.63 11.17
N GLN A 37 -1.67 -23.16 10.31
CA GLN A 37 -1.25 -24.03 9.21
C GLN A 37 -0.42 -23.28 8.15
N GLY A 38 -0.81 -22.05 7.80
CA GLY A 38 -0.13 -21.31 6.75
C GLY A 38 1.23 -20.76 7.20
N MET A 39 1.35 -20.28 8.44
CA MET A 39 2.63 -19.87 9.04
C MET A 39 3.60 -21.06 9.15
N ALA A 40 3.11 -22.22 9.57
CA ALA A 40 3.91 -23.44 9.62
C ALA A 40 4.42 -23.87 8.22
N SER A 41 3.70 -23.55 7.15
CA SER A 41 4.13 -23.88 5.78
C SER A 41 5.28 -23.02 5.25
N VAL A 42 5.59 -21.91 5.94
CA VAL A 42 6.71 -21.01 5.64
C VAL A 42 7.73 -20.97 6.79
N ASP A 43 7.77 -22.02 7.60
CA ASP A 43 8.67 -22.20 8.75
C ASP A 43 8.61 -21.04 9.76
N GLN A 44 7.42 -20.45 9.94
CA GLN A 44 7.16 -19.41 10.95
C GLN A 44 6.28 -19.94 12.08
N GLU A 45 6.63 -19.58 13.31
CA GLU A 45 5.81 -19.84 14.49
C GLU A 45 4.62 -18.88 14.55
N PHE A 46 3.46 -19.37 15.00
CA PHE A 46 2.27 -18.57 15.27
C PHE A 46 2.04 -18.47 16.78
N SER A 47 1.83 -17.26 17.31
CA SER A 47 1.59 -17.02 18.74
C SER A 47 0.26 -17.56 19.27
N GLY A 48 -0.68 -17.92 18.38
CA GLY A 48 -2.04 -18.25 18.74
C GLY A 48 -3.00 -17.06 18.77
N GLN A 49 -2.53 -15.84 18.49
CA GLN A 49 -3.34 -14.62 18.52
C GLN A 49 -3.44 -14.01 17.11
N VAL A 50 -4.60 -14.13 16.47
CA VAL A 50 -4.88 -13.39 15.23
C VAL A 50 -5.40 -11.99 15.58
N GLY A 51 -4.77 -10.98 14.98
CA GLY A 51 -5.31 -9.63 14.87
C GLY A 51 -5.54 -9.25 13.41
N PHE A 52 -6.05 -8.04 13.19
CA PHE A 52 -6.23 -7.46 11.85
C PHE A 52 -5.59 -6.08 11.79
N VAL A 53 -4.89 -5.79 10.70
CA VAL A 53 -4.16 -4.53 10.53
C VAL A 53 -4.41 -3.96 9.13
N GLU A 54 -4.44 -2.64 9.03
CA GLU A 54 -4.53 -1.93 7.76
C GLU A 54 -3.21 -2.03 6.98
N THR A 55 -3.33 -2.20 5.68
CA THR A 55 -2.20 -2.33 4.76
C THR A 55 -2.45 -1.52 3.50
N GLU A 56 -1.38 -0.95 2.97
CA GLU A 56 -1.36 -0.33 1.66
C GLU A 56 -0.28 -0.96 0.79
N ALA A 57 -0.65 -1.37 -0.41
CA ALA A 57 0.27 -1.95 -1.39
C ALA A 57 0.25 -1.17 -2.70
N TRP A 58 1.44 -0.94 -3.27
CA TRP A 58 1.65 -0.12 -4.45
C TRP A 58 2.14 -0.98 -5.61
N TRP A 59 1.52 -0.79 -6.78
CA TRP A 59 1.95 -1.39 -8.04
C TRP A 59 2.14 -0.31 -9.08
N LYS A 60 3.19 -0.45 -9.89
CA LYS A 60 3.45 0.43 -11.02
C LYS A 60 2.40 0.21 -12.12
N LEU A 61 1.85 1.29 -12.66
CA LEU A 61 1.03 1.26 -13.87
C LEU A 61 1.94 1.36 -15.09
N ASN A 62 2.02 0.28 -15.89
CA ASN A 62 2.92 0.19 -17.06
C ASN A 62 2.18 -0.15 -18.37
N HIS A 63 0.88 -0.40 -18.30
CA HIS A 63 0.04 -0.76 -19.45
C HIS A 63 -1.06 0.29 -19.64
N MET A 64 -1.88 0.13 -20.68
CA MET A 64 -2.91 1.12 -21.06
C MET A 64 -2.33 2.48 -21.44
N VAL A 65 -1.20 2.50 -22.16
CA VAL A 65 -0.64 3.73 -22.73
C VAL A 65 -1.64 4.30 -23.74
N ALA A 66 -2.13 5.51 -23.46
CA ALA A 66 -3.07 6.22 -24.31
C ALA A 66 -2.40 6.77 -25.59
N PRO A 67 -3.15 6.97 -26.70
CA PRO A 67 -2.73 7.79 -27.82
C PRO A 67 -2.18 9.17 -27.39
N LYS A 68 -1.25 9.74 -28.19
CA LYS A 68 -0.54 10.98 -27.87
C LYS A 68 -1.47 12.18 -27.65
N GLU A 69 -2.64 12.17 -28.27
CA GLU A 69 -3.65 13.22 -28.16
C GLU A 69 -4.20 13.34 -26.72
N MET A 70 -4.17 12.24 -25.96
CA MET A 70 -4.62 12.14 -24.57
C MET A 70 -3.47 12.14 -23.55
N ALA A 71 -2.24 12.43 -23.99
CA ALA A 71 -1.13 12.62 -23.07
C ALA A 71 -1.39 13.85 -22.18
N LEU A 72 -1.01 13.75 -20.90
CA LEU A 72 -1.12 14.84 -19.95
C LEU A 72 -0.45 16.11 -20.51
N ARG A 73 -1.14 17.24 -20.41
CA ARG A 73 -0.69 18.57 -20.80
C ARG A 73 -0.31 19.37 -19.57
N CYS A 74 0.28 20.55 -19.77
CA CYS A 74 0.76 21.39 -18.67
C CYS A 74 -0.31 21.64 -17.60
N VAL A 75 -1.55 21.92 -18.03
CA VAL A 75 -2.67 22.23 -17.11
C VAL A 75 -3.18 21.00 -16.35
N ASP A 76 -2.91 19.77 -16.80
CA ASP A 76 -3.24 18.56 -16.03
C ASP A 76 -2.45 18.49 -14.71
N CYS A 77 -1.29 19.14 -14.63
CA CYS A 77 -0.46 19.19 -13.42
C CYS A 77 -0.52 20.57 -12.73
N HIS A 78 -0.56 21.66 -13.51
CA HIS A 78 -0.39 23.04 -13.03
C HIS A 78 -1.68 23.88 -13.04
N GLY A 79 -2.80 23.28 -13.44
CA GLY A 79 -4.14 23.88 -13.36
C GLY A 79 -4.67 23.96 -11.93
N GLU A 80 -5.85 24.54 -11.76
CA GLU A 80 -6.51 24.64 -10.44
C GLU A 80 -6.79 23.25 -9.84
N ASP A 81 -7.25 22.30 -10.66
CA ASP A 81 -7.46 20.90 -10.29
C ASP A 81 -6.32 19.99 -10.77
N GLY A 82 -5.08 20.39 -10.47
CA GLY A 82 -3.87 19.66 -10.87
C GLY A 82 -3.78 18.26 -10.24
N ARG A 83 -3.23 17.30 -10.98
CA ARG A 83 -3.12 15.88 -10.57
C ARG A 83 -2.06 15.60 -9.49
N MET A 84 -1.14 16.53 -9.25
CA MET A 84 0.05 16.29 -8.42
C MET A 84 -0.13 16.90 -7.03
N ASP A 85 0.05 16.08 -6.00
CA ASP A 85 0.24 16.57 -4.63
C ASP A 85 1.69 17.04 -4.47
N TRP A 86 1.92 18.32 -4.78
CA TRP A 86 3.26 18.90 -4.79
C TRP A 86 3.95 18.85 -3.42
N LEU A 87 3.19 19.04 -2.33
CA LEU A 87 3.74 19.03 -0.98
C LEU A 87 4.16 17.60 -0.58
N ALA A 88 3.32 16.60 -0.84
CA ALA A 88 3.68 15.19 -0.60
C ALA A 88 4.88 14.74 -1.44
N LEU A 89 5.08 15.35 -2.60
CA LEU A 89 6.26 15.13 -3.46
C LEU A 89 7.50 15.94 -3.02
N GLY A 90 7.41 16.75 -1.96
CA GLY A 90 8.51 17.52 -1.40
C GLY A 90 8.79 18.87 -2.08
N TYR A 91 7.87 19.38 -2.90
CA TYR A 91 7.95 20.72 -3.48
C TYR A 91 7.32 21.76 -2.53
N GLY A 92 7.74 23.03 -2.63
CA GLY A 92 7.13 24.15 -1.89
C GLY A 92 5.74 24.58 -2.39
N GLY A 93 5.26 23.96 -3.46
CA GLY A 93 4.02 24.31 -4.16
C GLY A 93 4.13 23.92 -5.64
N ASP A 94 3.18 24.38 -6.44
CA ASP A 94 3.25 24.20 -7.90
C ASP A 94 4.56 24.84 -8.43
N PRO A 95 5.49 24.03 -8.99
CA PRO A 95 6.79 24.54 -9.41
C PRO A 95 6.72 25.53 -10.60
N MET A 96 5.59 25.61 -11.32
CA MET A 96 5.37 26.62 -12.34
C MET A 96 5.12 28.01 -11.74
N ARG A 97 4.48 28.06 -10.56
CA ARG A 97 4.13 29.29 -9.83
C ARG A 97 5.20 29.67 -8.80
N HIS A 98 5.89 28.66 -8.26
CA HIS A 98 6.91 28.78 -7.21
C HIS A 98 8.31 28.45 -7.75
N ARG A 99 8.77 29.26 -8.71
CA ARG A 99 10.07 29.04 -9.37
C ARG A 99 11.22 29.30 -8.40
N GLY A 100 12.06 28.28 -8.18
CA GLY A 100 13.27 28.36 -7.34
C GLY A 100 13.14 27.73 -5.96
N GLU A 101 11.93 27.40 -5.50
CA GLU A 101 11.68 26.79 -4.19
C GLU A 101 11.77 25.25 -4.21
N ALA A 102 12.04 24.67 -5.40
CA ALA A 102 11.64 23.31 -5.75
C ALA A 102 12.59 22.17 -5.33
N ARG A 103 13.66 22.38 -4.56
CA ARG A 103 14.62 21.28 -4.26
C ARG A 103 15.28 21.29 -2.88
N GLY A 104 14.71 21.95 -1.86
CA GLY A 104 15.50 22.35 -0.70
C GLY A 104 15.08 21.96 0.70
N GLN A 105 13.85 21.49 0.99
CA GLN A 105 13.42 21.32 2.38
C GLN A 105 12.53 20.10 2.57
N MET A 106 13.12 18.91 2.44
CA MET A 106 12.53 17.71 3.04
C MET A 106 12.68 17.82 4.56
N LYS A 107 11.75 18.52 5.21
CA LYS A 107 11.47 18.25 6.63
C LYS A 107 10.93 16.83 6.65
N VAL A 108 11.70 15.93 7.25
CA VAL A 108 11.35 14.53 7.46
C VAL A 108 10.03 14.51 8.24
N LEU A 109 8.92 14.35 7.53
CA LEU A 109 7.59 14.12 8.11
C LEU A 109 7.39 12.60 8.17
N PHE A 110 8.15 11.98 9.07
CA PHE A 110 7.85 10.66 9.60
C PHE A 110 8.04 10.79 11.11
N GLU A 111 6.97 11.19 11.80
CA GLU A 111 6.73 10.86 13.20
C GLU A 111 5.68 9.75 13.25
#